data_AF-A0A350LUE1-F1
#
_entry.id   AF-A0A350LUE1-F1
#
_cell.length_a   1.000
_cell.length_b   1.000
_cell.length_c   1.000
_cell.angle_alpha   90.00
_cell.angle_beta   90.00
_cell.angle_gamma   90.00
#
_symmetry.space_group_name_H-M   'P 1'
#
loop_
_entity.id
_entity.type
_entity.pdbx_description
1 polymer ?
#
loop_
_entity_poly.entity_id
_entity_poly.type
_entity_poly.pdbx_seq_one_letter_code
_entity_poly.pdbx_strand_id
1 'polypeptide(L)'
;DPRVSQPYVARSYLAPERDSGAQREAAALTLLAALLGNGQTSVLNEALQFEQSIAVQVGAWYSGMSLDDASLDFVVVPAPGVTLAEAEAALGEVLTGFLETGPDPEHLERIKSQLRAQEIYERDDVTALAQRYGRALTQGLTVADVQAWPDILQEITDEEIMDAARNVLDRERSVTGYLMALEVTQ
;
A
#
# COMPACT_ATOMS: atom_id res chain seq x y z
N ASP A 1 -4.07 -8.15 -24.11
CA ASP A 1 -5.52 -7.93 -24.40
C ASP A 1 -5.65 -6.63 -25.21
N PRO A 2 -6.41 -6.60 -26.32
CA PRO A 2 -6.52 -5.41 -27.19
C PRO A 2 -7.14 -4.17 -26.50
N ARG A 3 -7.72 -4.34 -25.31
CA ARG A 3 -8.32 -3.26 -24.50
C ARG A 3 -7.33 -2.66 -23.49
N VAL A 4 -6.12 -3.20 -23.39
CA VAL A 4 -5.08 -2.69 -22.48
C VAL A 4 -4.44 -1.47 -23.13
N SER A 5 -4.80 -0.29 -22.64
CA SER A 5 -4.23 0.98 -23.12
C SER A 5 -2.79 1.16 -22.66
N GLN A 6 -2.43 0.64 -21.49
CA GLN A 6 -1.09 0.73 -20.91
C GLN A 6 -0.72 -0.60 -20.23
N PRO A 7 0.39 -1.25 -20.64
CA PRO A 7 0.96 -2.38 -19.91
C PRO A 7 1.29 -1.97 -18.46
N TYR A 8 1.26 -2.91 -17.52
CA TYR A 8 1.71 -2.64 -16.16
C TYR A 8 2.23 -3.90 -15.45
N VAL A 9 3.04 -3.66 -14.44
CA VAL A 9 3.48 -4.65 -13.45
C VAL A 9 2.57 -4.55 -12.24
N ALA A 10 2.06 -5.68 -11.76
CA ALA A 10 1.42 -5.78 -10.46
C ALA A 10 2.21 -6.78 -9.61
N ARG A 11 2.52 -6.43 -8.36
CA ARG A 11 3.15 -7.34 -7.40
C ARG A 11 2.34 -7.38 -6.12
N SER A 12 2.10 -8.58 -5.61
CA SER A 12 1.40 -8.83 -4.36
C SER A 12 2.28 -9.60 -3.38
N TYR A 13 2.24 -9.21 -2.11
CA TYR A 13 2.83 -9.94 -0.99
C TYR A 13 1.70 -10.34 -0.04
N LEU A 14 1.73 -11.58 0.44
CA LEU A 14 0.81 -12.03 1.49
C LEU A 14 1.09 -11.26 2.77
N ALA A 15 0.05 -10.77 3.42
CA ALA A 15 0.17 -9.97 4.63
C ALA A 15 -0.93 -10.37 5.64
N PRO A 16 -0.67 -10.28 6.95
CA PRO A 16 -1.69 -10.55 7.94
C PRO A 16 -2.84 -9.55 7.78
N GLU A 17 -4.07 -10.01 7.98
CA GLU A 17 -5.26 -9.18 8.06
C GLU A 17 -5.35 -8.43 9.39
N ARG A 18 -6.38 -7.59 9.53
CA ARG A 18 -6.65 -6.88 10.77
C ARG A 18 -7.46 -7.75 11.71
N ASP A 19 -6.83 -8.19 12.80
CA ASP A 19 -7.46 -9.00 13.83
C ASP A 19 -8.01 -8.22 15.02
N SER A 20 -9.13 -8.72 15.58
CA SER A 20 -9.70 -8.18 16.81
C SER A 20 -8.73 -8.37 17.98
N GLY A 21 -8.47 -7.29 18.73
CA GLY A 21 -7.50 -7.29 19.82
C GLY A 21 -6.00 -7.33 19.41
N ALA A 22 -5.68 -7.44 18.11
CA ALA A 22 -4.31 -7.53 17.60
C ALA A 22 -4.08 -6.63 16.35
N GLN A 23 -4.55 -5.38 16.42
CA GLN A 23 -4.66 -4.51 15.24
C GLN A 23 -3.37 -3.76 14.85
N ARG A 24 -2.30 -3.82 15.65
CA ARG A 24 -1.11 -2.95 15.46
C ARG A 24 -0.33 -3.27 14.20
N GLU A 25 -0.16 -4.55 13.87
CA GLU A 25 0.56 -4.95 12.65
C GLU A 25 -0.19 -4.50 11.39
N ALA A 26 -1.51 -4.66 11.35
CA ALA A 26 -2.33 -4.12 10.27
C ALA A 26 -2.24 -2.57 10.17
N ALA A 27 -2.12 -1.87 11.30
CA ALA A 27 -1.95 -0.42 11.31
C ALA A 27 -0.57 -0.02 10.76
N ALA A 28 0.49 -0.75 11.11
CA ALA A 28 1.83 -0.57 10.54
C ALA A 28 1.83 -0.80 9.01
N LEU A 29 1.19 -1.86 8.53
CA LEU A 29 1.05 -2.13 7.09
C LEU A 29 0.22 -1.07 6.35
N THR A 30 -0.80 -0.51 7.01
CA THR A 30 -1.58 0.61 6.46
C THR A 30 -0.70 1.84 6.24
N LEU A 31 0.14 2.19 7.22
CA LEU A 31 1.07 3.31 7.12
C LEU A 31 2.21 3.03 6.13
N LEU A 32 2.72 1.80 6.09
CA LEU A 32 3.72 1.36 5.12
C LEU A 32 3.21 1.54 3.68
N ALA A 33 2.00 1.07 3.37
CA ALA A 33 1.40 1.27 2.06
C ALA A 33 1.26 2.76 1.71
N ALA A 34 0.86 3.57 2.69
CA ALA A 34 0.74 5.02 2.50
C ALA A 34 2.09 5.69 2.21
N LEU A 35 3.14 5.35 2.95
CA LEU A 35 4.50 5.84 2.74
C LEU A 35 5.04 5.44 1.37
N LEU A 36 4.84 4.18 0.99
CA LEU A 36 5.39 3.64 -0.24
C LEU A 36 4.69 4.18 -1.49
N GLY A 37 3.36 4.27 -1.50
CA GLY A 37 2.63 4.49 -2.75
C GLY A 37 1.49 5.49 -2.76
N ASN A 38 1.15 6.15 -1.64
CA ASN A 38 0.04 7.12 -1.63
C ASN A 38 0.51 8.57 -1.76
N GLY A 39 0.11 9.21 -2.86
CA GLY A 39 0.37 10.63 -3.14
C GLY A 39 1.69 10.88 -3.87
N GLN A 40 1.85 12.10 -4.38
CA GLN A 40 2.98 12.49 -5.24
C GLN A 40 4.34 12.44 -4.54
N THR A 41 4.34 12.55 -3.21
CA THR A 41 5.54 12.54 -2.37
C THR A 41 5.79 11.17 -1.72
N SER A 42 5.08 10.13 -2.15
CA SER A 42 5.36 8.75 -1.71
C SER A 42 6.70 8.25 -2.24
N VAL A 43 7.33 7.32 -1.51
CA VAL A 43 8.68 6.81 -1.83
C VAL A 43 8.76 6.28 -3.26
N LEU A 44 7.75 5.54 -3.72
CA LEU A 44 7.72 5.01 -5.08
C LEU A 44 7.48 6.09 -6.13
N ASN A 45 6.65 7.10 -5.84
CA ASN A 45 6.42 8.19 -6.80
C ASN A 45 7.70 9.01 -6.97
N GLU A 46 8.36 9.39 -5.88
CA GLU A 46 9.62 10.15 -5.91
C GLU A 46 10.68 9.40 -6.72
N ALA A 47 10.96 8.14 -6.36
CA ALA A 47 11.99 7.35 -7.02
C ALA A 47 11.64 7.00 -8.47
N LEU A 48 10.47 6.40 -8.73
CA LEU A 48 10.16 5.80 -10.02
C LEU A 48 9.58 6.80 -11.03
N GLN A 49 8.85 7.81 -10.58
CA GLN A 49 8.21 8.77 -11.49
C GLN A 49 9.03 10.05 -11.67
N PHE A 50 9.62 10.59 -10.59
CA PHE A 50 10.32 11.88 -10.66
C PHE A 50 11.82 11.74 -10.87
N GLU A 51 12.51 10.90 -10.10
CA GLU A 51 13.97 10.77 -10.18
C GLU A 51 14.41 9.93 -11.38
N GLN A 52 13.85 8.72 -11.52
CA GLN A 52 14.31 7.77 -12.53
C GLN A 52 13.50 7.84 -13.83
N SER A 53 12.31 8.46 -13.82
CA SER A 53 11.38 8.49 -14.97
C SER A 53 11.03 7.09 -15.53
N ILE A 54 11.02 6.07 -14.66
CA ILE A 54 10.72 4.67 -14.98
C ILE A 54 9.23 4.43 -15.15
N ALA A 55 8.40 5.17 -14.43
CA ALA A 55 6.96 4.95 -14.38
C ALA A 55 6.16 6.25 -14.62
N VAL A 56 5.02 6.13 -15.29
CA VAL A 56 4.03 7.22 -15.42
C VAL A 56 3.00 7.20 -14.30
N GLN A 57 2.85 6.05 -13.65
CA GLN A 57 1.97 5.87 -12.50
C GLN A 57 2.51 4.74 -11.64
N VAL A 58 2.48 4.94 -10.33
CA VAL A 58 2.78 3.91 -9.33
C VAL A 58 1.76 3.98 -8.20
N GLY A 59 1.65 2.90 -7.44
CA GLY A 59 1.02 2.98 -6.14
C GLY A 59 1.10 1.68 -5.35
N ALA A 60 0.69 1.78 -4.09
CA ALA A 60 0.74 0.71 -3.11
C ALA A 60 -0.51 0.73 -2.23
N TRP A 61 -1.07 -0.44 -1.94
CA TRP A 61 -2.29 -0.59 -1.15
C TRP A 61 -2.20 -1.82 -0.26
N TYR A 62 -2.76 -1.70 0.94
CA TYR A 62 -2.90 -2.80 1.88
C TYR A 62 -4.37 -3.02 2.19
N SER A 63 -4.81 -4.28 2.12
CA SER A 63 -6.22 -4.66 2.31
C SER A 63 -6.48 -5.35 3.65
N GLY A 64 -6.26 -4.67 4.77
CA GLY A 64 -6.45 -5.27 6.10
C GLY A 64 -7.88 -5.67 6.47
N MET A 65 -8.89 -5.27 5.68
CA MET A 65 -10.27 -5.70 5.84
C MET A 65 -10.57 -6.89 4.91
N SER A 66 -10.10 -8.08 5.28
CA SER A 66 -10.33 -9.36 4.60
C SER A 66 -10.90 -10.39 5.59
N LEU A 67 -11.50 -11.48 5.09
CA LEU A 67 -11.96 -12.62 5.91
C LEU A 67 -10.84 -13.63 6.18
N ASP A 68 -9.85 -13.65 5.30
CA ASP A 68 -8.64 -14.50 5.33
C ASP A 68 -7.43 -13.58 5.10
N ASP A 69 -6.23 -14.16 5.01
CA ASP A 69 -4.99 -13.40 4.80
C ASP A 69 -5.17 -12.26 3.78
N ALA A 70 -4.61 -11.10 4.11
CA ALA A 70 -4.64 -9.90 3.29
C ALA A 70 -3.46 -9.86 2.30
N SER A 71 -3.37 -8.76 1.55
CA SER A 71 -2.25 -8.48 0.67
C SER A 71 -1.73 -7.06 0.84
N LEU A 72 -0.42 -6.92 0.64
CA LEU A 72 0.25 -5.66 0.33
C LEU A 72 0.60 -5.68 -1.16
N ASP A 73 -0.04 -4.80 -1.91
CA ASP A 73 -0.02 -4.80 -3.37
C ASP A 73 0.65 -3.54 -3.91
N PHE A 74 1.31 -3.71 -5.06
CA PHE A 74 1.99 -2.65 -5.80
C PHE A 74 1.59 -2.70 -7.26
N VAL A 75 1.44 -1.53 -7.87
CA VAL A 75 1.30 -1.39 -9.33
C VAL A 75 2.31 -0.40 -9.85
N VAL A 76 2.92 -0.72 -11.00
CA VAL A 76 3.82 0.15 -11.74
C VAL A 76 3.42 0.16 -13.20
N VAL A 77 3.03 1.32 -13.71
CA VAL A 77 2.77 1.56 -15.13
C VAL A 77 4.06 2.17 -15.72
N PRO A 78 4.83 1.42 -16.53
CA PRO A 78 6.10 1.89 -17.07
C PRO A 78 5.93 3.10 -18.00
N ALA A 79 6.96 3.95 -18.04
CA ALA A 79 7.10 5.01 -19.01
C ALA A 79 7.34 4.45 -20.44
N PRO A 80 7.05 5.23 -21.49
CA PRO A 80 7.35 4.80 -22.87
C PRO A 80 8.83 4.43 -23.04
N GLY A 81 9.10 3.25 -23.58
CA GLY A 81 10.46 2.74 -23.78
C GLY A 81 11.02 1.94 -22.60
N VAL A 82 10.34 1.90 -21.45
CA VAL A 82 10.70 1.06 -20.30
C VAL A 82 9.95 -0.26 -20.40
N THR A 83 10.69 -1.37 -20.27
CA THR A 83 10.12 -2.72 -20.28
C THR A 83 9.48 -3.06 -18.93
N LEU A 84 8.55 -4.03 -18.92
CA LEU A 84 7.93 -4.52 -17.69
C LEU A 84 8.97 -5.13 -16.72
N ALA A 85 10.02 -5.76 -17.25
CA ALA A 85 11.10 -6.32 -16.46
C ALA A 85 11.97 -5.23 -15.79
N GLU A 86 12.26 -4.13 -16.51
CA GLU A 86 12.97 -2.98 -15.93
C GLU A 86 12.13 -2.31 -14.84
N ALA A 87 10.82 -2.13 -15.08
CA ALA A 87 9.91 -1.59 -14.08
C ALA A 87 9.80 -2.49 -12.83
N GLU A 88 9.75 -3.82 -13.00
CA GLU A 88 9.76 -4.76 -11.89
C GLU A 88 11.08 -4.71 -11.10
N ALA A 89 12.21 -4.60 -11.79
CA ALA A 89 13.53 -4.51 -11.17
C ALA A 89 13.65 -3.23 -10.34
N ALA A 90 13.27 -2.09 -10.92
CA ALA A 90 13.28 -0.79 -10.24
C ALA A 90 12.36 -0.76 -9.01
N LEU A 91 11.17 -1.38 -9.08
CA LEU A 91 10.32 -1.58 -7.90
C LEU A 91 11.08 -2.34 -6.80
N GLY A 92 11.76 -3.43 -7.15
CA GLY A 92 12.56 -4.21 -6.20
C GLY A 92 13.70 -3.41 -5.57
N GLU A 93 14.40 -2.59 -6.34
CA GLU A 93 15.48 -1.73 -5.86
C GLU A 93 14.98 -0.69 -4.87
N VAL A 94 13.87 -0.01 -5.17
CA VAL A 94 13.29 1.00 -4.27
C VAL A 94 12.79 0.37 -2.96
N LEU A 95 12.14 -0.79 -3.02
CA LEU A 95 11.70 -1.50 -1.82
C LEU A 95 12.89 -1.95 -0.96
N THR A 96 13.97 -2.42 -1.60
CA THR A 96 15.21 -2.79 -0.89
C THR A 96 15.83 -1.58 -0.21
N GLY A 97 15.94 -0.45 -0.93
CA GLY A 97 16.44 0.81 -0.37
C GLY A 97 15.60 1.27 0.82
N PHE A 98 14.27 1.18 0.73
CA PHE A 98 13.39 1.51 1.86
C PHE A 98 13.65 0.61 3.09
N LEU A 99 13.90 -0.69 2.88
CA LEU A 99 14.25 -1.61 3.98
C LEU A 99 15.61 -1.31 4.63
N GLU A 100 16.47 -0.55 3.97
CA GLU A 100 17.77 -0.10 4.50
C GLU A 100 17.67 1.24 5.24
N THR A 101 16.94 2.20 4.68
CA THR A 101 16.88 3.59 5.19
C THR A 101 15.72 3.86 6.14
N GLY A 102 14.61 3.14 5.95
CA GLY A 102 13.35 3.38 6.66
C GLY A 102 12.59 4.64 6.22
N PRO A 103 11.48 4.95 6.91
CA PRO A 103 10.64 6.10 6.61
C PRO A 103 11.31 7.42 7.01
N ASP A 104 11.02 8.48 6.26
CA ASP A 104 11.25 9.85 6.71
C ASP A 104 10.23 10.22 7.81
N PRO A 105 10.68 10.62 9.01
CA PRO A 105 9.78 10.99 10.11
C PRO A 105 8.84 12.15 9.76
N GLU A 106 9.28 13.16 9.01
CA GLU A 106 8.42 14.30 8.63
C GLU A 106 7.32 13.86 7.67
N HIS A 107 7.66 12.95 6.74
CA HIS A 107 6.69 12.34 5.85
C HIS A 107 5.67 11.50 6.63
N LEU A 108 6.11 10.65 7.56
CA LEU A 108 5.19 9.83 8.35
C LEU A 108 4.21 10.70 9.15
N GLU A 109 4.69 11.76 9.81
CA GLU A 109 3.84 12.68 10.56
C GLU A 109 2.81 13.39 9.67
N ARG A 110 3.19 13.73 8.44
CA ARG A 110 2.25 14.27 7.45
C ARG A 110 1.17 13.25 7.09
N ILE A 111 1.53 11.98 6.86
CA ILE A 111 0.55 10.92 6.57
C ILE A 111 -0.41 10.75 7.74
N LYS A 112 0.11 10.62 8.96
CA LYS A 112 -0.72 10.49 10.17
C LYS A 112 -1.67 11.66 10.35
N SER A 113 -1.21 12.88 10.07
CA SER A 113 -2.03 14.10 10.10
C SER A 113 -3.15 14.07 9.06
N GLN A 114 -2.87 13.60 7.84
CA GLN A 114 -3.88 13.45 6.78
C GLN A 114 -4.93 12.40 7.14
N LEU A 115 -4.51 11.26 7.70
CA LEU A 115 -5.43 10.21 8.16
C LEU A 115 -6.35 10.71 9.28
N ARG A 116 -5.81 11.47 10.24
CA ARG A 116 -6.60 12.10 11.31
C ARG A 116 -7.64 13.07 10.72
N ALA A 117 -7.28 13.84 9.70
CA ALA A 117 -8.21 14.75 9.03
C ALA A 117 -9.31 14.00 8.26
N GLN A 118 -8.97 12.91 7.57
CA GLN A 118 -9.95 12.06 6.86
C GLN A 118 -10.98 11.46 7.80
N GLU A 119 -10.57 11.03 8.99
CA GLU A 119 -11.47 10.47 9.99
C GLU A 119 -12.57 11.46 10.42
N ILE A 120 -12.25 12.75 10.50
CA ILE A 120 -13.24 13.79 10.84
C ILE A 120 -14.31 13.88 9.73
N TYR A 121 -13.90 13.86 8.47
CA TYR A 121 -14.83 13.91 7.33
C TYR A 121 -15.67 12.64 7.20
N GLU A 122 -15.11 11.47 7.50
CA GLU A 122 -15.84 10.20 7.47
C GLU A 122 -16.97 10.14 8.51
N ARG A 123 -16.85 10.87 9.62
CA ARG A 123 -17.88 10.94 10.67
C ARG A 123 -19.11 11.72 10.24
N ASP A 124 -19.00 12.59 9.23
CA ASP A 124 -20.12 13.39 8.71
C ASP A 124 -20.98 12.60 7.70
N ASP A 125 -20.46 11.50 7.14
CA ASP A 125 -21.19 10.62 6.22
C ASP A 125 -21.70 9.37 6.95
N VAL A 126 -22.98 9.40 7.33
CA VAL A 126 -23.66 8.27 7.99
C VAL A 126 -23.66 6.98 7.15
N THR A 127 -23.59 7.08 5.82
CA THR A 127 -23.53 5.93 4.92
C THR A 127 -22.14 5.30 4.94
N ALA A 128 -21.09 6.12 4.85
CA ALA A 128 -19.71 5.67 4.97
C ALA A 128 -19.47 5.02 6.34
N LEU A 129 -19.99 5.64 7.41
CA LEU A 129 -19.92 5.11 8.76
C LEU A 129 -20.63 3.75 8.87
N ALA A 130 -21.86 3.61 8.36
CA ALA A 130 -22.58 2.34 8.38
C ALA A 130 -21.83 1.24 7.61
N GLN A 131 -21.25 1.55 6.45
CA GLN A 131 -20.45 0.60 5.67
C GLN A 131 -19.16 0.18 6.41
N ARG A 132 -18.46 1.12 7.03
CA ARG A 132 -17.24 0.86 7.82
C ARG A 132 -17.52 -0.12 8.95
N TYR A 133 -18.56 0.13 9.75
CA TYR A 133 -18.95 -0.77 10.83
C TYR A 133 -19.45 -2.11 10.30
N GLY A 134 -20.30 -2.10 9.27
CA GLY A 134 -20.83 -3.33 8.67
C GLY A 134 -19.72 -4.26 8.18
N ARG A 135 -18.77 -3.75 7.39
CA ARG A 135 -17.63 -4.52 6.87
C ARG A 135 -16.78 -5.11 8.00
N ALA A 136 -16.42 -4.28 8.98
CA ALA A 136 -15.62 -4.72 10.12
C ALA A 136 -16.30 -5.86 10.89
N LEU A 137 -17.60 -5.72 11.21
CA LEU A 137 -18.35 -6.76 11.92
C LEU A 137 -18.46 -8.07 11.12
N THR A 138 -18.57 -8.01 9.79
CA THR A 138 -18.58 -9.22 8.95
C THR A 138 -17.25 -9.96 8.90
N GLN A 139 -16.17 -9.32 9.34
CA GLN A 139 -14.79 -9.84 9.35
C GLN A 139 -14.32 -10.23 10.75
N GLY A 140 -15.23 -10.25 11.74
CA GLY A 140 -14.90 -10.66 13.12
C GLY A 140 -14.35 -9.53 14.01
N LEU A 141 -14.21 -8.31 13.49
CA LEU A 141 -13.89 -7.14 14.32
C LEU A 141 -15.08 -6.73 15.19
N THR A 142 -14.81 -6.06 16.30
CA THR A 142 -15.82 -5.50 17.19
C THR A 142 -16.03 -3.99 16.95
N VAL A 143 -17.12 -3.44 17.49
CA VAL A 143 -17.33 -1.98 17.56
C VAL A 143 -16.15 -1.27 18.21
N ALA A 144 -15.61 -1.84 19.29
CA ALA A 144 -14.46 -1.28 19.99
C ALA A 144 -13.22 -1.26 19.09
N ASP A 145 -13.00 -2.31 18.29
CA ASP A 145 -11.89 -2.34 17.35
C ASP A 145 -11.99 -1.22 16.31
N VAL A 146 -13.18 -0.99 15.76
CA VAL A 146 -13.43 0.08 14.77
C VAL A 146 -13.16 1.47 15.37
N GLN A 147 -13.52 1.66 16.63
CA GLN A 147 -13.35 2.92 17.36
C GLN A 147 -11.90 3.17 17.78
N ALA A 148 -11.15 2.12 18.14
CA ALA A 148 -9.76 2.23 18.55
C ALA A 148 -8.80 2.47 17.36
N TRP A 149 -9.20 2.07 16.15
CA TRP A 149 -8.36 2.13 14.95
C TRP A 149 -7.63 3.45 14.69
N PRO A 150 -8.28 4.63 14.80
CA PRO A 150 -7.62 5.89 14.52
C PRO A 150 -6.51 6.18 15.52
N ASP A 151 -6.73 5.92 16.80
CA ASP A 151 -5.72 6.13 17.85
C ASP A 151 -4.54 5.17 17.64
N ILE A 152 -4.81 3.89 17.32
CA ILE A 152 -3.77 2.90 17.01
C ILE A 152 -2.90 3.38 15.84
N LEU A 153 -3.48 3.89 14.75
CA LEU A 153 -2.73 4.44 13.62
C LEU A 153 -1.80 5.61 14.03
N GLN A 154 -2.21 6.44 14.98
CA GLN A 154 -1.39 7.55 15.45
C GLN A 154 -0.22 7.08 16.33
N GLU A 155 -0.42 5.99 17.07
CA GLU A 155 0.57 5.42 17.99
C GLU A 155 1.65 4.56 17.33
N ILE A 156 1.45 4.11 16.09
CA ILE A 156 2.44 3.27 15.38
C ILE A 156 3.76 4.03 15.22
N THR A 157 4.86 3.35 15.55
CA THR A 157 6.22 3.87 15.43
C THR A 157 6.88 3.50 14.11
N ASP A 158 7.96 4.20 13.76
CA ASP A 158 8.81 3.88 12.61
C ASP A 158 9.36 2.45 12.69
N GLU A 159 9.73 2.00 13.90
CA GLU A 159 10.22 0.64 14.17
C GLU A 159 9.16 -0.40 13.84
N GLU A 160 7.91 -0.21 14.28
CA GLU A 160 6.80 -1.12 13.96
C GLU A 160 6.50 -1.16 12.45
N ILE A 161 6.63 -0.04 11.75
CA ILE A 161 6.50 0.01 10.28
C ILE A 161 7.61 -0.80 9.62
N MET A 162 8.85 -0.66 10.10
CA MET A 162 10.00 -1.38 9.57
C MET A 162 9.93 -2.88 9.87
N ASP A 163 9.46 -3.27 11.04
CA ASP A 163 9.24 -4.67 11.39
C ASP A 163 8.18 -5.30 10.48
N ALA A 164 7.04 -4.62 10.29
CA ALA A 164 6.00 -5.07 9.35
C ALA A 164 6.54 -5.16 7.90
N ALA A 165 7.34 -4.18 7.47
CA ALA A 165 7.96 -4.18 6.15
C ALA A 165 8.90 -5.39 5.97
N ARG A 166 9.74 -5.70 6.97
CA ARG A 166 10.66 -6.86 6.93
C ARG A 166 9.92 -8.19 6.94
N ASN A 167 8.78 -8.27 7.63
CA ASN A 167 7.98 -9.49 7.69
C ASN A 167 7.28 -9.79 6.36
N VAL A 168 6.80 -8.76 5.66
CA VAL A 168 5.95 -8.93 4.46
C VAL A 168 6.74 -8.83 3.15
N LEU A 169 7.73 -7.94 3.05
CA LEU A 169 8.45 -7.67 1.79
C LEU A 169 9.55 -8.70 1.49
N ASP A 170 9.16 -9.98 1.41
CA ASP A 170 10.00 -11.07 0.93
C ASP A 170 9.70 -11.34 -0.56
N ARG A 171 10.69 -11.08 -1.43
CA ARG A 171 10.53 -11.29 -2.88
C ARG A 171 10.22 -12.74 -3.23
N GLU A 172 10.76 -13.72 -2.49
CA GLU A 172 10.50 -15.15 -2.75
C GLU A 172 9.06 -15.56 -2.41
N ARG A 173 8.38 -14.76 -1.58
CA ARG A 173 6.97 -14.93 -1.19
C ARG A 173 6.04 -13.93 -1.87
N SER A 174 6.49 -13.35 -2.98
CA SER A 174 5.69 -12.41 -3.78
C SER A 174 5.18 -13.07 -5.05
N VAL A 175 4.04 -12.56 -5.55
CA VAL A 175 3.53 -12.89 -6.88
C VAL A 175 3.61 -11.65 -7.75
N THR A 176 4.40 -11.70 -8.83
CA THR A 176 4.41 -10.65 -9.85
C THR A 176 3.61 -11.10 -11.08
N GLY A 177 2.68 -10.25 -11.52
CA GLY A 177 1.94 -10.39 -12.77
C GLY A 177 2.25 -9.25 -13.74
N TYR A 178 2.36 -9.58 -15.03
CA TYR A 178 2.53 -8.61 -16.11
C TYR A 178 1.26 -8.54 -16.95
N LEU A 179 0.62 -7.38 -16.98
CA LEU A 179 -0.43 -7.13 -17.96
C LEU A 179 0.20 -6.55 -19.23
N MET A 180 0.10 -7.30 -20.33
CA MET A 180 0.66 -6.90 -21.62
C MET A 180 -0.44 -6.41 -22.57
N ALA A 181 -0.15 -5.33 -23.29
CA ALA A 181 -0.87 -4.99 -24.51
C ALA A 181 -0.62 -6.08 -25.56
N LEU A 182 -1.54 -6.27 -26.51
CA LEU A 182 -1.26 -7.14 -27.65
C LEU A 182 -0.14 -6.51 -28.49
N GLU A 183 0.88 -7.30 -28.85
CA GLU A 183 1.80 -6.92 -29.93
C GLU A 183 0.97 -6.73 -31.20
N VAL A 184 0.89 -5.49 -31.68
CA VAL A 184 0.43 -5.24 -33.05
C VAL A 184 1.65 -5.51 -33.94
N THR A 185 1.82 -6.76 -34.36
CA THR A 185 2.72 -7.08 -35.48
C THR A 185 2.23 -6.31 -36.70
N GLN A 186 2.97 -5.29 -37.13
CA GLN A 186 2.82 -4.68 -38.46
C GLN A 186 3.69 -5.42 -39.47
#